data_AF-A0A852JMD5-F1
#
_entry.id   AF-A0A852JMD5-F1
#
_cell.length_a   1.000
_cell.length_b   1.000
_cell.length_c   1.000
_cell.angle_alpha   90.00
_cell.angle_beta   90.00
_cell.angle_gamma   90.00
#
_symmetry.space_group_name_H-M   'P 1'
#
loop_
_entity.id
_entity.type
_entity.pdbx_description
1 polymer ?
#
loop_
_entity_poly.entity_id
_entity_poly.type
_entity_poly.pdbx_seq_one_letter_code
_entity_poly.pdbx_strand_id
1 'polypeptide(L)'
;RELELTACSLKGVEEEKKELRSLTESLQNTLEELSLEKQQMLEMLEENESQVPPPTSPSKEQSPIWGLHCSLRQIEEKMQQLLQEKLLAEKRMKENEERSRALEEEREFYSSQSQALQNSLLELTAEKQQAERDLKAEVKVRMDLEKRLREAEEALQSLEQGLNSLNFNKEKEKKMKADVSNLRKFFEECIRNAELEAKMPVIMKNSVYIHKAATRRIKSCRFRCRRTSASWNDMKQSQSFIFSPAEAENIEELKEAAKRLSRDQRFRKTIYQIMRSQKDSASGDKK
;
A
#
# COMPACT_ATOMS: atom_id res chain seq x y z
N ARG A 1 -14.12 14.36 7.48
CA ARG A 1 -14.14 15.73 8.06
C ARG A 1 -12.76 16.38 8.07
N GLU A 2 -11.78 15.90 8.83
CA GLU A 2 -10.44 16.54 8.88
C GLU A 2 -9.71 16.51 7.53
N LEU A 3 -9.67 15.36 6.86
CA LEU A 3 -9.08 15.23 5.52
C LEU A 3 -9.73 16.15 4.47
N GLU A 4 -11.04 16.36 4.56
CA GLU A 4 -11.78 17.25 3.65
C GLU A 4 -11.46 18.72 3.94
N LEU A 5 -11.28 19.10 5.22
CA LEU A 5 -10.83 20.44 5.61
C LEU A 5 -9.42 20.71 5.10
N THR A 6 -8.48 19.76 5.27
CA THR A 6 -7.11 19.86 4.73
C THR A 6 -7.13 19.99 3.20
N ALA A 7 -7.97 19.21 2.51
CA ALA A 7 -8.10 19.29 1.06
C ALA A 7 -8.65 20.66 0.57
N CYS A 8 -9.61 21.24 1.29
CA CYS A 8 -10.12 22.59 0.98
C CYS A 8 -9.07 23.67 1.23
N SER A 9 -8.32 23.58 2.34
CA SER A 9 -7.22 24.53 2.63
C SER A 9 -6.09 24.43 1.60
N LEU A 10 -5.74 23.23 1.16
CA LEU A 10 -4.70 23.03 0.15
C LEU A 10 -5.09 23.65 -1.20
N LYS A 11 -6.35 23.53 -1.62
CA LYS A 11 -6.87 24.20 -2.83
C LYS A 11 -6.74 25.72 -2.75
N GLY A 12 -7.08 26.32 -1.62
CA GLY A 12 -6.92 27.77 -1.42
C GLY A 12 -5.45 28.23 -1.55
N VAL A 13 -4.51 27.45 -0.99
CA VAL A 13 -3.06 27.73 -1.13
C VAL A 13 -2.58 27.56 -2.57
N GLU A 14 -3.13 26.61 -3.33
CA GLU A 14 -2.82 26.45 -4.75
C GLU A 14 -3.32 27.62 -5.61
N GLU A 15 -4.51 28.14 -5.32
CA GLU A 15 -5.08 29.32 -5.97
C GLU A 15 -4.21 30.55 -5.69
N GLU A 16 -3.88 30.79 -4.42
CA GLU A 16 -3.00 31.91 -4.02
C GLU A 16 -1.61 31.83 -4.67
N LYS A 17 -1.03 30.62 -4.79
CA LYS A 17 0.24 30.41 -5.52
C LYS A 17 0.13 30.78 -7.00
N LYS A 18 -1.00 30.50 -7.66
CA LYS A 18 -1.21 30.87 -9.08
C LYS A 18 -1.29 32.39 -9.22
N GLU A 19 -2.02 33.04 -8.32
CA GLU A 19 -2.14 34.50 -8.29
C GLU A 19 -0.77 35.16 -8.08
N LEU A 20 -0.01 34.73 -7.08
CA LEU A 20 1.32 35.26 -6.79
C LEU A 20 2.32 35.03 -7.93
N ARG A 21 2.24 33.90 -8.64
CA ARG A 21 3.05 33.67 -9.84
C ARG A 21 2.72 34.66 -10.94
N SER A 22 1.42 34.84 -11.24
CA SER A 22 0.98 35.80 -12.26
C SER A 22 1.38 37.24 -11.92
N LEU A 23 1.34 37.60 -10.62
CA LEU A 23 1.80 38.90 -10.13
C LEU A 23 3.32 39.04 -10.25
N THR A 24 4.08 37.99 -9.95
CA THR A 24 5.55 38.03 -10.06
C THR A 24 5.97 38.15 -11.53
N GLU A 25 5.29 37.47 -12.45
CA GLU A 25 5.50 37.58 -13.89
C GLU A 25 5.19 38.99 -14.42
N SER A 26 4.09 39.61 -13.99
CA SER A 26 3.76 40.98 -14.40
C SER A 26 4.74 42.02 -13.85
N LEU A 27 5.16 41.88 -12.59
CA LEU A 27 6.21 42.70 -11.99
C LEU A 27 7.55 42.55 -12.72
N GLN A 28 7.89 41.34 -13.17
CA GLN A 28 9.11 41.11 -13.95
C GLN A 28 9.05 41.80 -15.32
N ASN A 29 7.93 41.65 -16.05
CA ASN A 29 7.75 42.29 -17.36
C ASN A 29 7.81 43.82 -17.28
N THR A 30 7.12 44.41 -16.29
CA THR A 30 7.14 45.87 -16.09
C THR A 30 8.52 46.39 -15.71
N LEU A 31 9.32 45.61 -14.98
CA LEU A 31 10.69 45.96 -14.64
C LEU A 31 11.61 45.91 -15.87
N GLU A 32 11.42 44.93 -16.75
CA GLU A 32 12.13 44.83 -18.02
C GLU A 32 11.80 46.01 -18.94
N GLU A 33 10.52 46.38 -19.07
CA GLU A 33 10.07 47.55 -19.83
C GLU A 33 10.71 48.85 -19.31
N LEU A 34 10.66 49.09 -17.99
CA LEU A 34 11.28 50.27 -17.37
C LEU A 34 12.80 50.28 -17.53
N SER A 35 13.45 49.12 -17.57
CA SER A 35 14.89 49.03 -17.81
C SER A 35 15.27 49.44 -19.24
N LEU A 36 14.44 49.08 -20.23
CA LEU A 36 14.60 49.48 -21.61
C LEU A 36 14.34 50.98 -21.78
N GLU A 37 13.27 51.51 -21.15
CA GLU A 37 12.96 52.94 -21.16
C GLU A 37 14.08 53.77 -20.52
N LYS A 38 14.64 53.27 -19.39
CA LYS A 38 15.82 53.85 -18.75
C LYS A 38 17.01 53.92 -19.72
N GLN A 39 17.26 52.84 -20.45
CA GLN A 39 18.38 52.77 -21.41
C GLN A 39 18.18 53.75 -22.57
N GLN A 40 16.98 53.82 -23.14
CA GLN A 40 16.62 54.77 -24.20
C GLN A 40 16.78 56.23 -23.76
N MET A 41 16.37 56.57 -22.52
CA MET A 41 16.55 57.93 -21.99
C MET A 41 18.02 58.28 -21.73
N LEU A 42 18.85 57.31 -21.34
CA LEU A 42 20.29 57.52 -21.20
C LEU A 42 20.95 57.78 -22.55
N GLU A 43 20.58 57.04 -23.60
CA GLU A 43 21.05 57.27 -24.98
C GLU A 43 20.64 58.66 -25.48
N MET A 44 19.39 59.08 -25.25
CA MET A 44 18.95 60.44 -25.59
C MET A 44 19.69 61.54 -24.82
N LEU A 45 20.05 61.29 -23.55
CA LEU A 45 20.85 62.25 -22.76
C LEU A 45 22.28 62.38 -23.34
N GLU A 46 22.90 61.26 -23.73
CA GLU A 46 24.24 61.23 -24.36
C GLU A 46 24.25 61.94 -25.73
N GLU A 47 23.21 61.76 -26.55
CA GLU A 47 23.03 62.45 -27.83
C GLU A 47 22.82 63.97 -27.66
N ASN A 48 22.05 64.39 -26.65
CA ASN A 48 21.80 65.80 -26.35
C ASN A 48 23.03 66.50 -25.74
N GLU A 49 23.84 65.81 -24.93
CA GLU A 49 25.13 66.32 -24.44
C GLU A 49 26.16 66.47 -25.57
N SER A 50 26.12 65.58 -26.57
CA SER A 50 27.02 65.61 -27.73
C SER A 50 26.71 66.74 -28.73
N GLN A 51 25.48 67.29 -28.74
CA GLN A 51 25.03 68.33 -29.68
C GLN A 51 25.10 69.77 -29.14
N VAL A 52 25.51 69.98 -27.87
CA VAL A 52 25.46 71.30 -27.19
C VAL A 52 26.87 71.90 -26.96
N PRO A 53 27.23 73.07 -27.53
CA PRO A 53 28.44 73.83 -27.20
C PRO A 53 28.33 74.58 -25.83
N PRO A 54 29.44 75.08 -25.24
CA PRO A 54 29.50 75.48 -23.81
C PRO A 54 28.60 76.68 -23.46
N PRO A 55 28.14 76.81 -22.20
CA PRO A 55 26.96 77.60 -21.87
C PRO A 55 27.27 79.08 -21.62
N THR A 56 26.45 79.95 -22.21
CA THR A 56 26.16 81.30 -21.70
C THR A 56 24.90 81.20 -20.84
N SER A 57 25.02 81.49 -19.55
CA SER A 57 24.01 81.45 -18.46
C SER A 57 22.67 82.19 -18.72
N PRO A 58 21.65 82.15 -17.81
CA PRO A 58 21.28 81.19 -16.76
C PRO A 58 19.76 80.83 -16.73
N SER A 59 19.41 79.55 -16.73
CA SER A 59 18.30 78.98 -15.93
C SER A 59 18.37 77.45 -16.09
N LYS A 60 19.03 76.77 -15.15
CA LYS A 60 19.23 75.31 -15.21
C LYS A 60 17.92 74.51 -15.24
N GLU A 61 16.80 75.13 -14.85
CA GLU A 61 15.49 74.50 -14.67
C GLU A 61 14.60 74.50 -15.93
N GLN A 62 14.98 75.20 -17.01
CA GLN A 62 14.17 75.30 -18.25
C GLN A 62 14.77 74.55 -19.46
N SER A 63 15.78 73.71 -19.24
CA SER A 63 16.40 72.92 -20.31
C SER A 63 15.65 71.59 -20.52
N PRO A 64 15.43 71.15 -21.77
CA PRO A 64 14.88 69.82 -22.08
C PRO A 64 15.65 68.67 -21.39
N ILE A 65 16.96 68.87 -21.19
CA ILE A 65 17.89 67.98 -20.50
C ILE A 65 17.51 67.79 -19.01
N TRP A 66 17.09 68.87 -18.32
CA TRP A 66 16.62 68.78 -16.93
C TRP A 66 15.33 67.94 -16.80
N GLY A 67 14.43 68.05 -17.77
CA GLY A 67 13.21 67.23 -17.84
C GLY A 67 13.54 65.74 -17.95
N LEU A 68 14.49 65.38 -18.81
CA LEU A 68 14.97 63.99 -18.96
C LEU A 68 15.62 63.46 -17.68
N HIS A 69 16.42 64.27 -16.96
CA HIS A 69 16.98 63.86 -15.67
C HIS A 69 15.91 63.65 -14.58
N CYS A 70 14.85 64.47 -14.56
CA CYS A 70 13.72 64.28 -13.64
C CYS A 70 12.96 62.98 -13.97
N SER A 71 12.68 62.70 -15.24
CA SER A 71 12.05 61.45 -15.68
C SER A 71 12.90 60.23 -15.37
N LEU A 72 14.21 60.30 -15.59
CA LEU A 72 15.14 59.22 -15.24
C LEU A 72 15.09 58.89 -13.75
N ARG A 73 15.10 59.91 -12.88
CA ARG A 73 14.97 59.72 -11.43
C ARG A 73 13.64 59.06 -11.05
N GLN A 74 12.54 59.47 -11.68
CA GLN A 74 11.22 58.87 -11.45
C GLN A 74 11.17 57.38 -11.87
N ILE A 75 11.81 57.03 -13.00
CA ILE A 75 11.92 55.63 -13.43
C ILE A 75 12.75 54.82 -12.42
N GLU A 76 13.86 55.38 -11.93
CA GLU A 76 14.69 54.71 -10.92
C GLU A 76 13.95 54.48 -9.60
N GLU A 77 13.20 55.46 -9.12
CA GLU A 77 12.36 55.34 -7.92
C GLU A 77 11.26 54.29 -8.11
N LYS A 78 10.56 54.30 -9.26
CA LYS A 78 9.53 53.30 -9.59
C LYS A 78 10.11 51.89 -9.71
N MET A 79 11.29 51.75 -10.31
CA MET A 79 11.99 50.47 -10.42
C MET A 79 12.39 49.93 -9.03
N GLN A 80 12.82 50.79 -8.12
CA GLN A 80 13.11 50.41 -6.72
C GLN A 80 11.84 49.93 -5.99
N GLN A 81 10.71 50.62 -6.18
CA GLN A 81 9.42 50.20 -5.60
C GLN A 81 8.98 48.83 -6.12
N LEU A 82 9.05 48.59 -7.44
CA LEU A 82 8.70 47.31 -8.04
C LEU A 82 9.61 46.16 -7.58
N LEU A 83 10.91 46.42 -7.40
CA LEU A 83 11.84 45.44 -6.82
C LEU A 83 11.44 45.06 -5.39
N GLN A 84 11.00 46.02 -4.59
CA GLN A 84 10.54 45.76 -3.23
C GLN A 84 9.23 44.94 -3.22
N GLU A 85 8.28 45.28 -4.09
CA GLU A 85 7.03 44.51 -4.25
C GLU A 85 7.29 43.07 -4.72
N LYS A 86 8.20 42.89 -5.69
CA LYS A 86 8.63 41.57 -6.15
C LYS A 86 9.22 40.74 -5.01
N LEU A 87 10.10 41.32 -4.20
CA LEU A 87 10.71 40.62 -3.07
C LEU A 87 9.66 40.22 -2.01
N LEU A 88 8.65 41.05 -1.79
CA LEU A 88 7.52 40.71 -0.90
C LEU A 88 6.65 39.59 -1.48
N ALA A 89 6.38 39.60 -2.78
CA ALA A 89 5.67 38.52 -3.46
C ALA A 89 6.44 37.19 -3.39
N GLU A 90 7.77 37.22 -3.57
CA GLU A 90 8.64 36.05 -3.42
C GLU A 90 8.66 35.50 -1.99
N LYS A 91 8.63 36.37 -0.97
CA LYS A 91 8.50 35.92 0.43
C LYS A 91 7.19 35.21 0.68
N ARG A 92 6.06 35.80 0.25
CA ARG A 92 4.74 35.15 0.34
C ARG A 92 4.68 33.82 -0.40
N MET A 93 5.33 33.73 -1.56
CA MET A 93 5.44 32.47 -2.31
C MET A 93 6.14 31.38 -1.49
N LYS A 94 7.26 31.70 -0.84
CA LYS A 94 7.98 30.74 0.02
C LYS A 94 7.15 30.30 1.23
N GLU A 95 6.47 31.23 1.89
CA GLU A 95 5.56 30.92 3.01
C GLU A 95 4.41 29.99 2.57
N ASN A 96 3.82 30.23 1.40
CA ASN A 96 2.80 29.35 0.83
C ASN A 96 3.34 27.99 0.41
N GLU A 97 4.60 27.89 0.00
CA GLU A 97 5.26 26.61 -0.25
C GLU A 97 5.46 25.80 1.01
N GLU A 98 5.87 26.42 2.11
CA GLU A 98 5.96 25.79 3.43
C GLU A 98 4.58 25.34 3.93
N ARG A 99 3.58 26.22 3.85
CA ARG A 99 2.20 25.91 4.24
C ARG A 99 1.61 24.75 3.42
N SER A 100 1.86 24.74 2.11
CA SER A 100 1.43 23.66 1.23
C SER A 100 2.10 22.34 1.56
N ARG A 101 3.39 22.34 1.94
CA ARG A 101 4.08 21.12 2.39
C ARG A 101 3.47 20.57 3.68
N ALA A 102 3.24 21.42 4.68
CA ALA A 102 2.61 21.01 5.93
C ALA A 102 1.21 20.41 5.71
N LEU A 103 0.38 21.03 4.85
CA LEU A 103 -0.95 20.51 4.51
C LEU A 103 -0.90 19.17 3.75
N GLU A 104 0.09 18.97 2.89
CA GLU A 104 0.29 17.70 2.18
C GLU A 104 0.66 16.57 3.16
N GLU A 105 1.56 16.84 4.12
CA GLU A 105 1.94 15.92 5.19
C GLU A 105 0.74 15.56 6.07
N GLU A 106 -0.08 16.53 6.48
CA GLU A 106 -1.32 16.29 7.22
C GLU A 106 -2.29 15.41 6.42
N ARG A 107 -2.45 15.67 5.12
CA ARG A 107 -3.31 14.86 4.25
C ARG A 107 -2.82 13.41 4.18
N GLU A 108 -1.52 13.20 3.99
CA GLU A 108 -0.92 11.86 3.96
C GLU A 108 -1.09 11.14 5.30
N PHE A 109 -0.93 11.86 6.41
CA PHE A 109 -1.17 11.33 7.75
C PHE A 109 -2.62 10.84 7.92
N TYR A 110 -3.61 11.68 7.63
CA TYR A 110 -5.01 11.27 7.73
C TYR A 110 -5.38 10.17 6.73
N SER A 111 -4.79 10.18 5.54
CA SER A 111 -5.02 9.14 4.53
C SER A 111 -4.49 7.79 4.99
N SER A 112 -3.25 7.73 5.47
CA SER A 112 -2.63 6.50 5.97
C SER A 112 -3.34 5.95 7.20
N GLN A 113 -3.77 6.83 8.12
CA GLN A 113 -4.56 6.45 9.29
C GLN A 113 -5.92 5.86 8.89
N SER A 114 -6.63 6.52 7.96
CA SER A 114 -7.91 6.03 7.43
C SER A 114 -7.76 4.65 6.79
N GLN A 115 -6.71 4.46 5.97
CA GLN A 115 -6.42 3.18 5.34
C GLN A 115 -6.09 2.09 6.35
N ALA A 116 -5.29 2.40 7.39
CA ALA A 116 -4.97 1.45 8.44
C ALA A 116 -6.22 1.01 9.22
N LEU A 117 -7.10 1.96 9.55
CA LEU A 117 -8.40 1.66 10.19
C LEU A 117 -9.29 0.81 9.27
N GLN A 118 -9.35 1.12 7.98
CA GLN A 118 -10.11 0.33 7.01
C GLN A 118 -9.60 -1.11 6.91
N ASN A 119 -8.28 -1.31 6.84
CA ASN A 119 -7.68 -2.65 6.82
C ASN A 119 -7.99 -3.41 8.11
N SER A 120 -7.88 -2.76 9.27
CA SER A 120 -8.22 -3.37 10.56
C SER A 120 -9.71 -3.77 10.62
N LEU A 121 -10.62 -2.95 10.11
CA LEU A 121 -12.04 -3.29 10.01
C LEU A 121 -12.29 -4.49 9.09
N LEU A 122 -11.58 -4.59 7.97
CA LEU A 122 -11.68 -5.73 7.05
C LEU A 122 -11.19 -7.02 7.71
N GLU A 123 -10.05 -6.98 8.39
CA GLU A 123 -9.50 -8.11 9.15
C GLU A 123 -10.46 -8.56 10.25
N LEU A 124 -10.95 -7.63 11.08
CA LEU A 124 -11.88 -7.93 12.16
C LEU A 124 -13.21 -8.50 11.64
N THR A 125 -13.67 -8.02 10.49
CA THR A 125 -14.88 -8.55 9.83
C THR A 125 -14.66 -9.98 9.34
N ALA A 126 -13.49 -10.27 8.75
CA ALA A 126 -13.15 -11.61 8.32
C ALA A 126 -13.02 -12.59 9.50
N GLU A 127 -12.38 -12.15 10.59
CA GLU A 127 -12.26 -12.91 11.84
C GLU A 127 -13.63 -13.17 12.46
N LYS A 128 -14.51 -12.15 12.53
CA LYS A 128 -15.89 -12.31 13.00
C LYS A 128 -16.63 -13.36 12.18
N GLN A 129 -16.59 -13.26 10.85
CA GLN A 129 -17.27 -14.23 9.98
C GLN A 129 -16.71 -15.65 10.13
N GLN A 130 -15.41 -15.79 10.36
CA GLN A 130 -14.78 -17.07 10.65
C GLN A 130 -15.26 -17.64 11.98
N ALA A 131 -15.22 -16.85 13.05
CA ALA A 131 -15.70 -17.25 14.37
C ALA A 131 -17.20 -17.61 14.36
N GLU A 132 -18.04 -16.88 13.63
CA GLU A 132 -19.46 -17.21 13.47
C GLU A 132 -19.66 -18.55 12.76
N ARG A 133 -18.84 -18.85 11.74
CA ARG A 133 -18.86 -20.14 11.03
C ARG A 133 -18.44 -21.29 11.95
N ASP A 134 -17.40 -21.09 12.74
CA ASP A 134 -16.88 -22.09 13.67
C ASP A 134 -17.88 -22.32 14.82
N LEU A 135 -18.45 -21.26 15.40
CA LEU A 135 -19.50 -21.37 16.41
C LEU A 135 -20.73 -22.10 15.88
N LYS A 136 -21.15 -21.81 14.65
CA LYS A 136 -22.28 -22.53 14.01
C LYS A 136 -21.98 -24.01 13.83
N ALA A 137 -20.74 -24.37 13.48
CA ALA A 137 -20.32 -25.76 13.38
C ALA A 137 -20.32 -26.44 14.76
N GLU A 138 -19.80 -25.77 15.78
CA GLU A 138 -19.79 -26.29 17.16
C GLU A 138 -21.21 -26.49 17.69
N VAL A 139 -22.11 -25.52 17.49
CA VAL A 139 -23.53 -25.64 17.90
C VAL A 139 -24.19 -26.85 17.24
N LYS A 140 -23.95 -27.09 15.95
CA LYS A 140 -24.46 -28.29 15.27
C LYS A 140 -23.95 -29.58 15.91
N VAL A 141 -22.65 -29.66 16.19
CA VAL A 141 -22.05 -30.82 16.86
C VAL A 141 -22.66 -31.01 18.26
N ARG A 142 -22.85 -29.94 19.03
CA ARG A 142 -23.51 -30.00 20.34
C ARG A 142 -24.95 -30.51 20.24
N MET A 143 -25.73 -29.99 19.28
CA MET A 143 -27.10 -30.47 19.03
C MET A 143 -27.14 -31.96 18.67
N ASP A 144 -26.21 -32.44 17.84
CA ASP A 144 -26.12 -33.84 17.46
C ASP A 144 -25.70 -34.74 18.63
N LEU A 145 -24.86 -34.23 19.54
CA LEU A 145 -24.48 -34.93 20.77
C LEU A 145 -25.65 -34.99 21.76
N GLU A 146 -26.37 -33.89 21.98
CA GLU A 146 -27.57 -33.87 22.81
C GLU A 146 -28.65 -34.83 22.30
N LYS A 147 -28.84 -34.88 20.98
CA LYS A 147 -29.78 -35.83 20.37
C LYS A 147 -29.39 -37.28 20.70
N ARG A 148 -28.12 -37.64 20.53
CA ARG A 148 -27.62 -38.99 20.84
C ARG A 148 -27.70 -39.32 22.32
N LEU A 149 -27.45 -38.34 23.19
CA LEU A 149 -27.61 -38.50 24.63
C LEU A 149 -29.08 -38.81 24.98
N ARG A 150 -30.03 -38.05 24.43
CA ARG A 150 -31.47 -38.32 24.61
C ARG A 150 -31.86 -39.72 24.11
N GLU A 151 -31.40 -40.13 22.93
CA GLU A 151 -31.67 -41.47 22.39
C GLU A 151 -31.12 -42.58 23.32
N ALA A 152 -29.97 -42.37 23.94
CA ALA A 152 -29.40 -43.29 24.93
C ALA A 152 -30.21 -43.31 26.24
N GLU A 153 -30.64 -42.14 26.74
CA GLU A 153 -31.52 -42.04 27.91
C GLU A 153 -32.86 -42.75 27.69
N GLU A 154 -33.50 -42.55 26.53
CA GLU A 154 -34.74 -43.23 26.15
C GLU A 154 -34.55 -44.75 26.06
N ALA A 155 -33.43 -45.22 25.49
CA ALA A 155 -33.10 -46.64 25.43
C ALA A 155 -32.92 -47.25 26.84
N LEU A 156 -32.26 -46.53 27.75
CA LEU A 156 -32.13 -46.95 29.16
C LEU A 156 -33.49 -47.03 29.86
N GLN A 157 -34.35 -46.02 29.71
CA GLN A 157 -35.69 -46.02 30.30
C GLN A 157 -36.57 -47.14 29.72
N SER A 158 -36.49 -47.39 28.41
CA SER A 158 -37.19 -48.50 27.73
C SER A 158 -36.73 -49.86 28.28
N LEU A 159 -35.43 -50.04 28.52
CA LEU A 159 -34.89 -51.25 29.14
C LEU A 159 -35.36 -51.44 30.58
N GLU A 160 -35.33 -50.38 31.39
CA GLU A 160 -35.82 -50.41 32.78
C GLU A 160 -37.31 -50.82 32.83
N GLN A 161 -38.15 -50.18 32.01
CA GLN A 161 -39.57 -50.52 31.91
C GLN A 161 -39.82 -51.94 31.40
N GLY A 162 -39.02 -52.39 30.42
CA GLY A 162 -39.07 -53.74 29.87
C GLY A 162 -38.77 -54.80 30.93
N LEU A 163 -37.71 -54.59 31.72
CA LEU A 163 -37.30 -55.47 32.81
C LEU A 163 -38.31 -55.49 33.97
N ASN A 164 -38.93 -54.35 34.28
CA ASN A 164 -39.94 -54.24 35.33
C ASN A 164 -41.32 -54.80 34.92
N SER A 165 -41.51 -55.19 33.65
CA SER A 165 -42.80 -55.68 33.16
C SER A 165 -42.95 -57.20 33.39
N LEU A 166 -44.03 -57.61 34.07
CA LEU A 166 -44.35 -59.02 34.35
C LEU A 166 -44.68 -59.84 33.09
N ASN A 167 -45.12 -59.19 32.01
CA ASN A 167 -45.50 -59.84 30.75
C ASN A 167 -44.36 -59.76 29.72
N PHE A 168 -43.57 -60.82 29.65
CA PHE A 168 -42.48 -60.97 28.68
C PHE A 168 -43.03 -61.44 27.32
N ASN A 169 -42.79 -60.67 26.27
CA ASN A 169 -43.15 -61.01 24.89
C ASN A 169 -41.86 -61.02 24.03
N LYS A 170 -41.80 -61.88 23.01
CA LYS A 170 -40.68 -61.97 22.06
C LYS A 170 -40.40 -60.63 21.37
N GLU A 171 -41.41 -59.81 21.17
CA GLU A 171 -41.26 -58.46 20.60
C GLU A 171 -40.53 -57.50 21.55
N LYS A 172 -40.86 -57.54 22.85
CA LYS A 172 -40.14 -56.76 23.88
C LYS A 172 -38.70 -57.21 24.00
N GLU A 173 -38.44 -58.51 23.96
CA GLU A 173 -37.07 -59.04 23.98
C GLU A 173 -36.24 -58.53 22.80
N LYS A 174 -36.82 -58.47 21.59
CA LYS A 174 -36.16 -57.89 20.42
C LYS A 174 -35.88 -56.40 20.60
N LYS A 175 -36.84 -55.63 21.13
CA LYS A 175 -36.69 -54.20 21.40
C LYS A 175 -35.58 -53.94 22.42
N MET A 176 -35.56 -54.69 23.53
CA MET A 176 -34.50 -54.61 24.54
C MET A 176 -33.12 -54.96 23.96
N LYS A 177 -33.01 -55.97 23.11
CA LYS A 177 -31.74 -56.27 22.41
C LYS A 177 -31.27 -55.12 21.52
N ALA A 178 -32.20 -54.44 20.85
CA ALA A 178 -31.88 -53.26 20.05
C ALA A 178 -31.41 -52.09 20.93
N ASP A 179 -32.11 -51.83 22.05
CA ASP A 179 -31.76 -50.78 23.01
C ASP A 179 -30.35 -51.03 23.61
N VAL A 180 -30.03 -52.27 23.99
CA VAL A 180 -28.68 -52.66 24.46
C VAL A 180 -27.62 -52.44 23.38
N SER A 181 -27.92 -52.76 22.12
CA SER A 181 -27.00 -52.54 20.99
C SER A 181 -26.75 -51.04 20.76
N ASN A 182 -27.79 -50.21 20.85
CA ASN A 182 -27.68 -48.76 20.73
C ASN A 182 -26.83 -48.16 21.87
N LEU A 183 -27.06 -48.59 23.10
CA LEU A 183 -26.26 -48.17 24.25
C LEU A 183 -24.79 -48.58 24.13
N ARG A 184 -24.54 -49.80 23.69
CA ARG A 184 -23.18 -50.28 23.42
C ARG A 184 -22.46 -49.36 22.42
N LYS A 185 -23.11 -49.00 21.30
CA LYS A 185 -22.54 -48.09 20.30
C LYS A 185 -22.26 -46.70 20.88
N PHE A 186 -23.18 -46.17 21.69
CA PHE A 186 -23.01 -44.88 22.36
C PHE A 186 -21.77 -44.88 23.26
N PHE A 187 -21.61 -45.88 24.13
CA PHE A 187 -20.44 -45.97 25.01
C PHE A 187 -19.14 -46.23 24.25
N GLU A 188 -19.15 -47.07 23.20
CA GLU A 188 -17.99 -47.26 22.32
C GLU A 188 -17.54 -45.94 21.68
N GLU A 189 -18.48 -45.06 21.32
CA GLU A 189 -18.16 -43.73 20.81
C GLU A 189 -17.61 -42.79 21.90
N CYS A 190 -18.20 -42.79 23.10
CA CYS A 190 -17.68 -42.02 24.24
C CYS A 190 -16.24 -42.39 24.58
N ILE A 191 -15.93 -43.69 24.63
CA ILE A 191 -14.57 -44.19 24.89
C ILE A 191 -13.62 -43.70 23.82
N ARG A 192 -14.01 -43.81 22.54
CA ARG A 192 -13.17 -43.37 21.40
C ARG A 192 -12.88 -41.87 21.46
N ASN A 193 -13.88 -41.05 21.80
CA ASN A 193 -13.71 -39.61 21.95
C ASN A 193 -12.79 -39.26 23.12
N ALA A 194 -12.94 -39.93 24.27
CA ALA A 194 -12.07 -39.76 25.43
C ALA A 194 -10.61 -40.16 25.13
N GLU A 195 -10.40 -41.24 24.38
CA GLU A 195 -9.06 -41.64 23.94
C GLU A 195 -8.42 -40.61 22.99
N LEU A 196 -9.21 -40.00 22.10
CA LEU A 196 -8.74 -38.93 21.22
C LEU A 196 -8.38 -37.69 22.03
N GLU A 197 -9.22 -37.29 22.98
CA GLU A 197 -8.98 -36.15 23.87
C GLU A 197 -7.71 -36.35 24.69
N ALA A 198 -7.50 -37.54 25.26
CA ALA A 198 -6.27 -37.89 25.97
C ALA A 198 -5.01 -37.80 25.08
N LYS A 199 -5.14 -38.06 23.76
CA LYS A 199 -4.05 -37.96 22.78
C LYS A 199 -3.83 -36.53 22.26
N MET A 200 -4.74 -35.58 22.51
CA MET A 200 -4.67 -34.22 21.98
C MET A 200 -3.34 -33.50 22.28
N PRO A 201 -2.78 -33.53 23.50
CA PRO A 201 -1.51 -32.86 23.79
C PRO A 201 -0.35 -33.37 22.92
N VAL A 202 -0.31 -34.68 22.66
CA VAL A 202 0.72 -35.29 21.81
C VAL A 202 0.53 -34.91 20.35
N ILE A 203 -0.71 -34.94 19.86
CA ILE A 203 -1.07 -34.52 18.50
C ILE A 203 -0.67 -33.05 18.27
N MET A 204 -0.98 -32.16 19.21
CA MET A 204 -0.61 -30.74 19.16
C MET A 204 0.91 -30.54 19.21
N LYS A 205 1.62 -31.28 20.08
CA LYS A 205 3.09 -31.23 20.13
C LYS A 205 3.71 -31.66 18.79
N ASN A 206 3.17 -32.70 18.17
CA ASN A 206 3.64 -33.22 16.89
C ASN A 206 3.37 -32.24 15.73
N SER A 207 2.22 -31.57 15.70
CA SER A 207 1.92 -30.57 14.67
C SER A 207 2.91 -29.40 14.72
N VAL A 208 3.22 -28.90 15.92
CA VAL A 208 4.25 -27.87 16.13
C VAL A 208 5.62 -28.35 15.68
N TYR A 209 5.98 -29.59 16.00
CA TYR A 209 7.25 -30.17 15.56
C TYR A 209 7.35 -30.27 14.03
N ILE A 210 6.28 -30.69 13.35
CA ILE A 210 6.21 -30.77 11.89
C ILE A 210 6.41 -29.39 11.27
N HIS A 211 5.71 -28.37 11.77
CA HIS A 211 5.89 -26.99 11.30
C HIS A 211 7.32 -26.51 11.51
N LYS A 212 7.89 -26.73 12.72
CA LYS A 212 9.28 -26.34 13.02
C LYS A 212 10.28 -27.06 12.13
N ALA A 213 10.07 -28.34 11.85
CA ALA A 213 10.90 -29.13 10.95
C ALA A 213 10.78 -28.65 9.50
N ALA A 214 9.57 -28.33 9.03
CA ALA A 214 9.35 -27.77 7.70
C ALA A 214 10.03 -26.41 7.54
N THR A 215 9.88 -25.50 8.52
CA THR A 215 10.57 -24.20 8.51
C THR A 215 12.09 -24.37 8.47
N ARG A 216 12.65 -25.31 9.25
CA ARG A 216 14.09 -25.64 9.20
C ARG A 216 14.48 -26.16 7.83
N ARG A 217 13.73 -27.09 7.23
CA ARG A 217 13.99 -27.59 5.87
C ARG A 217 13.95 -26.48 4.83
N ILE A 218 12.99 -25.57 4.90
CA ILE A 218 12.90 -24.41 4.00
C ILE A 218 14.14 -23.51 4.16
N LYS A 219 14.53 -23.18 5.39
CA LYS A 219 15.73 -22.38 5.66
C LYS A 219 16.98 -23.10 5.14
N SER A 220 17.17 -24.38 5.47
CA SER A 220 18.30 -25.17 4.99
C SER A 220 18.34 -25.30 3.46
N CYS A 221 17.18 -25.42 2.81
CA CYS A 221 17.08 -25.39 1.34
C CYS A 221 17.51 -24.03 0.80
N ARG A 222 17.07 -22.92 1.40
CA ARG A 222 17.55 -21.57 1.04
C ARG A 222 19.06 -21.40 1.25
N PHE A 223 19.62 -21.93 2.34
CA PHE A 223 21.08 -21.92 2.57
C PHE A 223 21.81 -22.79 1.56
N ARG A 224 21.30 -23.97 1.21
CA ARG A 224 21.87 -24.83 0.17
C ARG A 224 21.80 -24.15 -1.19
N CYS A 225 20.68 -23.56 -1.56
CA CYS A 225 20.52 -22.81 -2.81
C CYS A 225 21.40 -21.56 -2.87
N ARG A 226 21.62 -20.87 -1.75
CA ARG A 226 22.57 -19.74 -1.66
C ARG A 226 24.03 -20.21 -1.74
N ARG A 227 24.35 -21.35 -1.11
CA ARG A 227 25.69 -21.93 -1.17
C ARG A 227 25.97 -22.52 -2.55
N THR A 228 24.98 -23.09 -3.24
CA THR A 228 25.11 -23.45 -4.64
C THR A 228 25.17 -22.20 -5.51
N SER A 229 24.39 -21.14 -5.29
CA SER A 229 24.54 -19.91 -6.10
C SER A 229 25.90 -19.23 -5.90
N ALA A 230 26.46 -19.26 -4.69
CA ALA A 230 27.81 -18.79 -4.41
C ALA A 230 28.87 -19.74 -4.98
N SER A 231 28.66 -21.05 -4.87
CA SER A 231 29.50 -22.08 -5.49
C SER A 231 29.43 -22.06 -7.01
N TRP A 232 28.35 -21.59 -7.64
CA TRP A 232 28.26 -21.39 -9.09
C TRP A 232 29.11 -20.20 -9.55
N ASN A 233 29.41 -19.25 -8.66
CA ASN A 233 30.43 -18.22 -8.92
C ASN A 233 31.86 -18.76 -8.73
N ASP A 234 32.09 -19.70 -7.79
CA ASP A 234 33.38 -20.40 -7.62
C ASP A 234 33.60 -21.54 -8.64
N MET A 235 32.54 -22.07 -9.25
CA MET A 235 32.61 -23.10 -10.29
C MET A 235 33.03 -22.52 -11.65
N LYS A 236 33.59 -21.31 -11.68
CA LYS A 236 34.38 -20.82 -12.82
C LYS A 236 35.83 -21.34 -12.80
N GLN A 237 36.33 -21.83 -11.67
CA GLN A 237 37.71 -22.32 -11.57
C GLN A 237 37.88 -23.82 -11.88
N SER A 238 36.80 -24.61 -11.93
CA SER A 238 36.90 -26.08 -12.12
C SER A 238 36.14 -26.63 -13.34
N GLN A 239 35.77 -25.79 -14.31
CA GLN A 239 35.03 -26.20 -15.53
C GLN A 239 35.92 -26.50 -16.75
N SER A 240 37.19 -26.85 -16.57
CA SER A 240 38.11 -27.09 -17.68
C SER A 240 37.88 -28.39 -18.47
N PHE A 241 36.79 -29.14 -18.25
CA PHE A 241 36.60 -30.44 -18.92
C PHE A 241 35.21 -30.77 -19.46
N ILE A 242 34.18 -29.94 -19.26
CA ILE A 242 32.79 -30.35 -19.64
C ILE A 242 32.02 -29.33 -20.50
N PHE A 243 32.42 -28.06 -20.58
CA PHE A 243 31.71 -27.08 -21.41
C PHE A 243 32.61 -26.51 -22.51
N SER A 244 32.15 -26.60 -23.77
CA SER A 244 32.79 -25.91 -24.89
C SER A 244 32.59 -24.40 -24.73
N PRO A 245 33.59 -23.56 -25.05
CA PRO A 245 33.49 -22.09 -24.91
C PRO A 245 32.25 -21.49 -25.59
N ALA A 246 31.80 -22.09 -26.70
CA ALA A 246 30.61 -21.65 -27.43
C ALA A 246 29.28 -21.86 -26.67
N GLU A 247 29.20 -22.85 -25.78
CA GLU A 247 27.99 -23.11 -24.98
C GLU A 247 27.91 -22.19 -23.76
N ALA A 248 29.06 -21.74 -23.25
CA ALA A 248 29.12 -20.81 -22.13
C ALA A 248 28.60 -19.41 -22.50
N GLU A 249 28.90 -18.94 -23.72
CA GLU A 249 28.36 -17.67 -24.24
C GLU A 249 26.84 -17.75 -24.44
N ASN A 250 26.35 -18.85 -25.02
CA ASN A 250 24.93 -19.07 -25.27
C ASN A 250 24.09 -19.11 -23.96
N ILE A 251 24.65 -19.70 -22.90
CA ILE A 251 24.01 -19.72 -21.58
C ILE A 251 23.98 -18.32 -20.94
N GLU A 252 25.01 -17.50 -21.15
CA GLU A 252 25.05 -16.14 -20.60
C GLU A 252 24.11 -15.19 -21.36
N GLU A 253 24.02 -15.31 -22.68
CA GLU A 253 23.02 -14.62 -23.50
C GLU A 253 21.59 -14.98 -23.09
N LEU A 254 21.32 -16.26 -22.82
CA LEU A 254 20.02 -16.71 -22.33
C LEU A 254 19.68 -16.10 -20.96
N LYS A 255 20.66 -15.97 -20.07
CA LYS A 255 20.47 -15.29 -18.77
C LYS A 255 20.23 -13.79 -18.95
N GLU A 256 20.93 -13.12 -19.85
CA GLU A 256 20.68 -11.71 -20.16
C GLU A 256 19.29 -11.50 -20.75
N ALA A 257 18.87 -12.36 -21.68
CA ALA A 257 17.53 -12.34 -22.26
C ALA A 257 16.47 -12.54 -21.18
N ALA A 258 16.66 -13.51 -20.27
CA ALA A 258 15.76 -13.72 -19.14
C ALA A 258 15.69 -12.51 -18.20
N LYS A 259 16.82 -11.82 -17.93
CA LYS A 259 16.85 -10.59 -17.13
C LYS A 259 16.14 -9.43 -17.84
N ARG A 260 16.30 -9.29 -19.16
CA ARG A 260 15.62 -8.25 -19.97
C ARG A 260 14.11 -8.48 -19.96
N LEU A 261 13.65 -9.69 -20.25
CA LEU A 261 12.23 -10.08 -20.17
C LEU A 261 11.65 -9.91 -18.76
N SER A 262 12.43 -10.25 -17.74
CA SER A 262 12.03 -10.04 -16.35
C SER A 262 11.91 -8.57 -15.99
N ARG A 263 12.56 -7.63 -16.68
CA ARG A 263 12.44 -6.18 -16.43
C ARG A 263 11.33 -5.53 -17.25
N ASP A 264 10.88 -6.16 -18.32
CA ASP A 264 9.81 -5.65 -19.17
C ASP A 264 8.46 -5.68 -18.43
N GLN A 265 7.90 -4.49 -18.24
CA GLN A 265 6.63 -4.27 -17.56
C GLN A 265 5.45 -4.87 -18.33
N ARG A 266 5.48 -4.88 -19.66
CA ARG A 266 4.41 -5.44 -20.49
C ARG A 266 4.41 -6.96 -20.35
N PHE A 267 5.57 -7.58 -20.46
CA PHE A 267 5.73 -9.01 -20.24
C PHE A 267 5.21 -9.45 -18.87
N ARG A 268 5.58 -8.75 -17.79
CA ARG A 268 5.06 -9.02 -16.45
C ARG A 268 3.54 -8.94 -16.38
N LYS A 269 2.94 -7.88 -16.94
CA LYS A 269 1.48 -7.70 -16.96
C LYS A 269 0.78 -8.84 -17.70
N THR A 270 1.32 -9.28 -18.84
CA THR A 270 0.80 -10.42 -19.60
C THR A 270 0.88 -11.73 -18.81
N ILE A 271 2.01 -12.01 -18.14
CA ILE A 271 2.14 -13.20 -17.29
C ILE A 271 1.15 -13.17 -16.12
N TYR A 272 0.97 -12.01 -15.47
CA TYR A 272 -0.03 -11.86 -14.42
C TYR A 272 -1.46 -12.08 -14.91
N GLN A 273 -1.79 -11.62 -16.13
CA GLN A 273 -3.09 -11.90 -16.75
C GLN A 273 -3.27 -13.40 -16.99
N ILE A 274 -2.28 -14.09 -17.58
CA ILE A 274 -2.34 -15.54 -17.82
C ILE A 274 -2.52 -16.32 -16.51
N MET A 275 -1.75 -15.99 -15.48
CA MET A 275 -1.86 -16.65 -14.16
C MET A 275 -3.22 -16.39 -13.51
N ARG A 276 -3.82 -15.22 -13.73
CA ARG A 276 -5.16 -14.89 -13.25
C ARG A 276 -6.22 -15.70 -14.01
N SER A 277 -6.14 -15.74 -15.35
CA SER A 277 -7.04 -16.53 -16.20
C SER A 277 -7.00 -18.03 -15.87
N GLN A 278 -5.82 -18.59 -15.59
CA GLN A 278 -5.67 -20.01 -15.21
C GLN A 278 -6.23 -20.31 -13.81
N LYS A 279 -6.14 -19.35 -12.89
CA LYS A 279 -6.73 -19.49 -11.55
C LYS A 279 -8.26 -19.44 -11.62
N ASP A 280 -8.80 -18.62 -12.50
CA ASP A 280 -10.25 -18.52 -12.72
C ASP A 280 -10.79 -19.80 -13.40
N SER A 281 -10.07 -20.41 -14.36
CA SER A 281 -10.45 -21.69 -14.97
C SER A 281 -10.38 -22.89 -14.02
N ALA A 282 -9.43 -22.92 -13.07
CA ALA A 282 -9.35 -23.98 -12.07
C ALA A 282 -10.46 -23.91 -10.99
N SER A 283 -11.16 -22.78 -10.89
CA SER A 283 -12.30 -22.58 -9.98
C SER A 283 -13.66 -22.91 -10.61
N GLY A 284 -13.70 -23.21 -11.92
CA GLY A 284 -14.91 -23.49 -12.68
C GLY A 284 -15.40 -24.94 -12.64
N ASP A 285 -14.56 -25.92 -12.30
CA ASP A 285 -14.91 -27.36 -12.32
C ASP A 285 -15.56 -27.86 -11.01
N LYS A 286 -16.42 -27.03 -10.41
CA LYS A 286 -17.40 -27.49 -9.42
C LYS A 286 -18.79 -26.99 -9.77
N LYS A 287 -19.38 -27.60 -10.80
CA LYS A 287 -20.83 -27.79 -10.92
C LYS A 287 -21.10 -29.19 -11.46
#